data_AF-A0A6B2G4M3-F1
#
_entry.id   AF-A0A6B2G4M3-F1
#
_cell.length_a   1.000
_cell.length_b   1.000
_cell.length_c   1.000
_cell.angle_alpha   90.00
_cell.angle_beta   90.00
_cell.angle_gamma   90.00
#
_symmetry.space_group_name_H-M   'P 1'
#
loop_
_entity.id
_entity.type
_entity.pdbx_description
1 polymer ?
#
loop_
_entity_poly.entity_id
_entity_poly.type
_entity_poly.pdbx_seq_one_letter_code
_entity_poly.pdbx_strand_id
1 'polypeptide(L)'
;PNESRVAVPDSRLNFLIDCYKPLESVPAFLNVVDIAGLVAGASKGEGIGNAFLSHVKACDAIFHMIRAFNNIEISHVSGDVDPIRDIEVINSELILKDIEYVESRLENMEKTIIRGNDRTKIYQVVG
;
A
#
# COMPACT_ATOMS: atom_id res chain seq x y z
N PRO A 1 -17.04 -2.99 3.57
CA PRO A 1 -17.78 -2.66 2.31
C PRO A 1 -16.85 -2.56 1.09
N ASN A 2 -15.61 -2.09 1.28
CA ASN A 2 -14.62 -1.90 0.20
C ASN A 2 -13.68 -3.11 0.03
N GLU A 3 -13.98 -4.24 0.66
CA GLU A 3 -13.17 -5.46 0.56
C GLU A 3 -13.90 -6.49 -0.28
N SER A 4 -13.19 -7.09 -1.22
CA SER A 4 -13.68 -8.13 -2.11
C SER A 4 -12.78 -9.35 -2.04
N ARG A 5 -13.38 -10.54 -2.06
CA ARG A 5 -12.66 -11.82 -2.10
C ARG A 5 -12.82 -12.43 -3.49
N VAL A 6 -11.74 -12.51 -4.24
CA VAL A 6 -11.73 -12.94 -5.64
C VAL A 6 -11.07 -14.31 -5.75
N ALA A 7 -11.73 -15.27 -6.39
CA ALA A 7 -11.14 -16.58 -6.65
C ALA A 7 -9.97 -16.46 -7.64
N VAL A 8 -8.87 -17.12 -7.33
CA VAL A 8 -7.68 -17.11 -8.19
C VAL A 8 -7.89 -18.07 -9.36
N PRO A 9 -7.85 -17.61 -10.62
CA PRO A 9 -7.97 -18.49 -11.77
C PRO A 9 -6.70 -19.35 -11.89
N ASP A 10 -6.86 -20.67 -11.80
CA ASP A 10 -5.75 -21.63 -11.90
C ASP A 10 -6.14 -22.84 -12.77
N SER A 11 -5.52 -22.95 -13.95
CA SER A 11 -5.76 -24.06 -14.88
C SER A 11 -5.33 -25.42 -14.33
N ARG A 12 -4.38 -25.45 -13.37
CA ARG A 12 -3.92 -26.68 -12.72
C ARG A 12 -5.00 -27.23 -11.78
N LEU A 13 -5.71 -26.34 -11.09
CA LEU A 13 -6.86 -26.73 -10.27
C LEU A 13 -7.97 -27.32 -11.16
N ASN A 14 -8.25 -26.67 -12.30
CA ASN A 14 -9.25 -27.17 -13.25
C ASN A 14 -8.89 -28.58 -13.76
N PHE A 15 -7.63 -28.82 -14.10
CA PHE A 15 -7.16 -30.15 -14.50
C PHE A 15 -7.41 -31.22 -13.42
N LEU A 16 -7.18 -30.91 -12.15
CA LEU A 16 -7.43 -31.84 -11.04
C LEU A 16 -8.93 -32.10 -10.84
N ILE A 17 -9.77 -31.07 -10.98
CA ILE A 17 -11.22 -31.21 -10.92
C ILE A 17 -11.71 -32.16 -12.03
N ASP A 18 -11.20 -32.01 -13.24
CA ASP A 18 -11.56 -32.87 -14.37
C ASP A 18 -11.11 -34.33 -14.17
N CYS A 19 -9.91 -34.53 -13.59
CA CYS A 19 -9.36 -35.86 -13.33
C CYS A 19 -10.09 -36.61 -12.22
N TYR A 20 -10.39 -35.92 -11.10
CA TYR A 20 -10.85 -36.56 -9.88
C TYR A 20 -12.35 -36.37 -9.60
N LYS A 21 -13.01 -35.43 -10.28
CA LYS A 21 -14.45 -35.12 -10.16
C LYS A 21 -14.94 -35.05 -8.70
N PRO A 22 -14.31 -34.21 -7.86
CA PRO A 22 -14.68 -34.13 -6.46
C PRO A 22 -16.11 -33.59 -6.31
N LEU A 23 -16.75 -33.90 -5.19
CA LEU A 23 -18.07 -33.36 -4.84
C LEU A 23 -18.06 -31.83 -4.71
N GLU A 24 -16.93 -31.29 -4.25
CA GLU A 24 -16.71 -29.85 -4.05
C GLU A 24 -15.28 -29.48 -4.45
N SER A 25 -15.13 -28.30 -5.05
CA SER A 25 -13.83 -27.71 -5.38
C SER A 25 -13.72 -26.33 -4.77
N VAL A 26 -12.65 -26.09 -4.02
CA VAL A 26 -12.41 -24.80 -3.33
C VAL A 26 -11.15 -24.15 -3.91
N PRO A 27 -11.25 -23.00 -4.60
CA PRO A 27 -10.09 -22.30 -5.13
C PRO A 27 -9.33 -21.54 -4.02
N ALA A 28 -8.12 -21.10 -4.34
CA ALA A 28 -7.46 -20.06 -3.57
C ALA A 28 -8.15 -18.70 -3.81
N PHE A 29 -7.97 -17.77 -2.89
CA PHE A 29 -8.61 -16.44 -2.98
C PHE A 29 -7.61 -15.32 -2.74
N LEU A 30 -7.77 -14.23 -3.48
CA LEU A 30 -7.13 -12.95 -3.26
C LEU A 30 -8.12 -11.99 -2.61
N ASN A 31 -7.74 -11.39 -1.49
CA ASN A 31 -8.50 -10.30 -0.90
C ASN A 31 -8.03 -8.98 -1.51
N VAL A 32 -8.97 -8.17 -1.99
CA VAL A 32 -8.72 -6.89 -2.64
C VAL A 32 -9.46 -5.81 -1.86
N VAL A 33 -8.75 -4.76 -1.49
CA VAL A 33 -9.31 -3.60 -0.79
C VAL A 33 -9.29 -2.41 -1.73
N ASP A 34 -10.44 -1.75 -1.88
CA ASP A 34 -10.54 -0.48 -2.59
C ASP A 34 -10.13 0.66 -1.66
N ILE A 35 -9.07 1.37 -2.06
CA ILE A 35 -8.48 2.49 -1.32
C ILE A 35 -8.82 3.78 -2.08
N ALA A 36 -9.30 4.79 -1.36
CA ALA A 36 -9.62 6.10 -1.93
C ALA A 36 -8.41 6.70 -2.68
N GLY A 37 -8.63 7.61 -3.63
CA GLY A 37 -7.53 8.23 -4.37
C GLY A 37 -6.59 9.09 -3.50
N LEU A 38 -5.30 9.07 -3.83
CA LEU A 38 -4.29 9.94 -3.22
C LEU A 38 -4.21 11.28 -3.96
N VAL A 39 -3.97 12.35 -3.22
CA VAL A 39 -3.65 13.68 -3.73
C VAL A 39 -2.30 14.14 -3.19
N ALA A 40 -1.59 14.97 -3.95
CA ALA A 40 -0.34 15.57 -3.50
C ALA A 40 -0.54 16.34 -2.17
N GLY A 41 0.43 16.23 -1.25
CA GLY A 41 0.38 16.84 0.08
C GLY A 41 -0.23 15.95 1.18
N ALA A 42 -0.58 14.70 0.84
CA ALA A 42 -1.14 13.72 1.77
C ALA A 42 -0.26 13.43 3.00
N SER A 43 1.05 13.34 2.81
CA SER A 43 2.03 13.10 3.88
C SER A 43 2.07 14.21 4.94
N LYS A 44 1.72 15.45 4.59
CA LYS A 44 1.73 16.60 5.50
C LYS A 44 0.56 16.60 6.50
N GLY A 45 -0.34 15.61 6.44
CA GLY A 45 -1.40 15.40 7.43
C GLY A 45 -2.65 16.27 7.25
N GLU A 46 -2.72 17.10 6.20
CA GLU A 46 -3.93 17.84 5.84
C GLU A 46 -4.85 16.97 4.97
N GLY A 47 -5.89 16.37 5.59
CA GLY A 47 -7.02 15.75 4.86
C GLY A 47 -6.89 14.26 4.51
N ILE A 48 -7.54 13.87 3.40
CA ILE A 48 -7.85 12.48 2.94
C ILE A 48 -6.60 11.58 2.84
N GLY A 49 -5.42 12.18 2.68
CA GLY A 49 -4.14 11.49 2.53
C GLY A 49 -3.69 10.62 3.72
N ASN A 50 -4.00 11.01 4.95
CA ASN A 50 -3.62 10.19 6.12
C ASN A 50 -4.47 8.90 6.23
N ALA A 51 -5.72 8.95 5.79
CA ALA A 51 -6.58 7.78 5.70
C ALA A 51 -6.12 6.84 4.57
N PHE A 52 -5.64 7.38 3.44
CA PHE A 52 -5.02 6.59 2.38
C PHE A 52 -3.85 5.74 2.91
N LEU A 53 -2.89 6.40 3.56
CA LEU A 53 -1.66 5.76 4.01
C LEU A 53 -1.91 4.71 5.10
N SER A 54 -2.93 4.90 5.95
CA SER A 54 -3.32 3.89 6.94
C SER A 54 -3.95 2.65 6.31
N HIS A 55 -4.75 2.81 5.24
CA HIS A 55 -5.30 1.70 4.47
C HIS A 55 -4.22 0.96 3.68
N VAL A 56 -3.27 1.68 3.08
CA VAL A 56 -2.11 1.07 2.41
C VAL A 56 -1.29 0.23 3.39
N LYS A 57 -1.06 0.74 4.60
CA LYS A 57 -0.33 0.00 5.65
C LYS A 57 -1.01 -1.29 6.11
N ALA A 58 -2.33 -1.41 5.90
CA ALA A 58 -3.09 -2.61 6.22
C ALA A 58 -3.06 -3.66 5.09
N CYS A 59 -2.44 -3.36 3.94
CA CYS A 59 -2.35 -4.23 2.78
C CYS A 59 -0.92 -4.76 2.59
N ASP A 60 -0.79 -5.97 2.05
CA ASP A 60 0.51 -6.59 1.76
C ASP A 60 1.06 -6.21 0.38
N ALA A 61 0.18 -5.78 -0.53
CA ALA A 61 0.51 -5.41 -1.91
C ALA A 61 -0.42 -4.31 -2.42
N ILE A 62 0.06 -3.54 -3.40
CA ILE A 62 -0.67 -2.41 -3.98
C ILE A 62 -0.84 -2.66 -5.49
N PHE A 63 -2.07 -2.57 -5.99
CA PHE A 63 -2.33 -2.40 -7.42
C PHE A 63 -2.28 -0.92 -7.76
N HIS A 64 -1.19 -0.48 -8.39
CA HIS A 64 -1.01 0.92 -8.75
C HIS A 64 -1.72 1.24 -10.07
N MET A 65 -2.94 1.79 -9.98
CA MET A 65 -3.72 2.17 -11.17
C MET A 65 -3.33 3.56 -11.67
N ILE A 66 -2.93 3.66 -12.94
CA ILE A 66 -2.52 4.91 -13.58
C ILE A 66 -3.47 5.25 -14.72
N ARG A 67 -3.89 6.52 -14.80
CA ARG A 67 -4.72 7.00 -15.91
C ARG A 67 -3.84 7.23 -17.14
N ALA A 68 -3.94 6.35 -18.13
CA ALA A 68 -3.24 6.46 -19.42
C ALA A 68 -4.17 6.83 -20.59
N PHE A 69 -5.26 7.56 -20.33
CA PHE A 69 -6.23 7.96 -21.34
C PHE A 69 -6.79 9.37 -21.09
N ASN A 70 -7.07 10.08 -22.20
CA ASN A 70 -7.71 11.39 -22.17
C ASN A 70 -9.23 11.25 -22.32
N ASN A 71 -9.98 11.85 -21.40
CA ASN A 71 -11.44 11.96 -21.49
C ASN A 71 -11.87 13.29 -20.85
N ILE A 72 -12.53 14.13 -21.63
CA ILE A 72 -12.95 15.49 -21.25
C ILE A 72 -14.07 15.46 -20.20
N GLU A 73 -14.86 14.38 -20.14
CA GLU A 73 -15.94 14.21 -19.16
C GLU A 73 -15.44 13.82 -17.77
N ILE A 74 -14.16 13.43 -17.65
CA ILE A 74 -13.56 12.96 -16.40
C ILE A 74 -12.47 13.93 -15.99
N SER A 75 -12.76 14.75 -14.98
CA SER A 75 -11.79 15.69 -14.39
C SER A 75 -10.59 14.95 -13.81
N HIS A 76 -9.40 15.53 -14.00
CA HIS A 76 -8.17 15.08 -13.36
C HIS A 76 -7.83 16.02 -12.21
N VAL A 77 -7.33 15.50 -11.09
CA VAL A 77 -7.11 16.32 -9.89
C VAL A 77 -6.05 17.41 -10.12
N SER A 78 -5.08 17.13 -11.00
CA SER A 78 -4.05 18.10 -11.40
C SER A 78 -4.45 18.98 -12.60
N GLY A 79 -5.67 18.85 -13.12
CA GLY A 79 -6.16 19.60 -14.29
C GLY A 79 -5.81 19.00 -15.65
N ASP A 80 -4.63 18.39 -15.80
CA ASP A 80 -4.19 17.64 -16.97
C ASP A 80 -3.83 16.18 -16.59
N VAL A 81 -3.88 15.27 -17.57
CA VAL A 81 -3.51 13.86 -17.39
C VAL A 81 -2.03 13.70 -17.74
N ASP A 82 -1.23 13.32 -16.75
CA ASP A 82 0.18 12.99 -16.93
C ASP A 82 0.51 11.72 -16.11
N PRO A 83 0.54 10.55 -16.77
CA PRO A 83 0.80 9.27 -16.11
C PRO A 83 2.13 9.23 -15.34
N ILE A 84 3.17 9.90 -15.85
CA ILE A 84 4.51 9.85 -15.26
C ILE A 84 4.51 10.65 -13.96
N ARG A 85 3.97 11.87 -14.02
CA ARG A 85 3.81 12.72 -12.84
C ARG A 85 2.96 12.06 -11.76
N ASP A 86 1.87 11.39 -12.13
CA ASP A 86 0.99 10.73 -11.16
C ASP A 86 1.71 9.57 -10.43
N ILE A 87 2.51 8.78 -11.15
CA ILE A 87 3.38 7.75 -10.56
C ILE A 87 4.38 8.39 -9.59
N GLU A 88 5.05 9.47 -10.00
CA GLU A 88 6.06 10.15 -9.19
C GLU A 88 5.46 10.76 -7.91
N VAL A 89 4.26 11.33 -7.99
CA VAL A 89 3.54 11.86 -6.83
C VAL A 89 3.26 10.74 -5.83
N ILE A 90 2.68 9.63 -6.27
CA ILE A 90 2.33 8.52 -5.37
C ILE A 90 3.58 7.92 -4.73
N ASN A 91 4.64 7.67 -5.52
CA ASN A 91 5.90 7.14 -4.99
C ASN A 91 6.55 8.10 -3.98
N SER A 92 6.57 9.41 -4.26
CA SER A 92 7.16 10.40 -3.36
C SER A 92 6.41 10.46 -2.02
N GLU A 93 5.08 10.42 -2.04
CA GLU A 93 4.27 10.42 -0.82
C GLU A 93 4.48 9.15 0.01
N LEU A 94 4.63 7.98 -0.62
CA LEU A 94 4.96 6.73 0.08
C LEU A 94 6.35 6.78 0.73
N ILE A 95 7.36 7.25 -0.01
CA ILE A 95 8.73 7.42 0.51
C ILE A 95 8.76 8.39 1.70
N LEU A 96 8.08 9.53 1.59
CA LEU A 96 8.00 10.50 2.68
C LEU A 96 7.36 9.88 3.93
N LYS A 97 6.34 9.03 3.77
CA LYS A 97 5.72 8.36 4.90
C LYS A 97 6.61 7.29 5.54
N ASP A 98 7.40 6.58 4.73
CA ASP A 98 8.40 5.63 5.24
C ASP A 98 9.50 6.35 6.02
N ILE A 99 9.97 7.51 5.53
CA ILE A 99 10.94 8.36 6.25
C ILE A 99 10.36 8.77 7.61
N GLU A 100 9.15 9.34 7.65
CA GLU A 100 8.48 9.75 8.89
C GLU A 100 8.35 8.57 9.87
N TYR A 101 8.02 7.38 9.36
CA TYR A 101 7.90 6.17 10.18
C TYR A 101 9.25 5.76 10.80
N VAL A 102 10.33 5.78 10.02
CA VAL A 102 11.68 5.45 10.49
C VAL A 102 12.17 6.49 11.50
N GLU A 103 12.01 7.78 11.24
CA GLU A 103 12.40 8.86 12.15
C GLU A 103 11.66 8.76 13.49
N SER A 104 10.34 8.56 13.47
CA SER A 104 9.55 8.36 14.69
C SER A 104 10.04 7.16 15.50
N ARG A 105 10.44 6.08 14.83
CA ARG A 105 10.96 4.87 15.49
C ARG A 105 12.33 5.10 16.09
N LEU A 106 13.22 5.83 15.41
CA LEU A 106 14.53 6.23 15.91
C LEU A 106 14.39 7.06 17.19
N GLU A 107 13.56 8.10 17.19
CA GLU A 107 13.35 8.94 18.38
C GLU A 107 12.83 8.13 19.59
N ASN A 108 11.91 7.19 19.36
CA ASN A 108 11.36 6.35 20.42
C ASN A 108 12.42 5.38 20.99
N MET A 109 13.31 4.87 20.13
CA MET A 109 14.43 4.04 20.56
C MET A 109 15.46 4.85 21.36
N GLU A 110 15.82 6.05 20.91
CA GLU A 110 16.72 6.96 21.64
C GLU A 110 16.20 7.26 23.05
N LYS A 111 14.92 7.65 23.17
CA LYS A 111 14.26 7.89 24.47
C LYS A 111 14.33 6.66 25.38
N THR A 112 14.18 5.47 24.82
CA THR A 112 14.24 4.20 25.56
C THR A 112 15.66 3.90 26.06
N ILE A 113 16.68 4.11 25.22
CA ILE A 113 18.09 3.91 25.57
C ILE A 113 18.53 4.87 26.66
N ILE A 114 18.19 6.16 26.53
CA ILE A 114 18.52 7.20 27.52
C ILE A 114 17.89 6.87 28.88
N ARG A 115 16.63 6.41 28.90
CA ARG A 115 15.95 6.00 30.15
C ARG A 115 16.49 4.70 30.75
N GLY A 116 17.00 3.78 29.93
CA GLY A 116 17.51 2.48 30.36
C GLY A 116 18.97 2.47 30.83
N ASN A 117 19.72 3.56 30.63
CA ASN A 117 21.14 3.71 30.97
C ASN A 117 22.09 2.65 30.34
N ASP A 118 21.61 1.90 29.36
CA ASP A 118 22.29 0.76 28.75
C ASP A 118 22.84 1.15 27.36
N ARG A 119 24.04 1.73 27.37
CA ARG A 119 24.73 2.28 26.17
C ARG A 119 25.14 1.21 25.15
N THR A 120 24.98 -0.06 25.50
CA THR A 120 25.40 -1.22 24.68
C THR A 120 24.59 -1.38 23.39
N LYS A 121 23.41 -0.75 23.28
CA LYS A 121 22.51 -0.84 22.11
C LYS A 121 22.75 0.19 21.00
N ILE A 122 23.64 1.16 21.20
CA ILE A 122 23.87 2.26 20.24
C ILE A 122 24.49 1.75 18.91
N TYR A 123 25.27 0.66 18.96
CA TYR A 123 26.01 0.14 17.80
C TYR A 123 25.20 -0.74 16.83
N GLN A 124 23.94 -1.07 17.12
CA GLN A 124 23.11 -1.90 16.24
C GLN A 124 22.19 -1.11 15.28
N VAL A 125 22.15 0.21 15.39
CA VAL A 125 21.19 1.05 14.63
C VAL A 125 21.80 1.60 13.32
N VAL A 126 23.12 1.54 13.16
CA VAL A 126 23.86 2.16 12.03
C VAL A 126 24.63 1.12 11.19
N GLY A 127 24.35 -0.17 11.39
CA GLY A 127 24.98 -1.27 10.65
C GLY A 127 24.07 -1.84 9.58
#